data_AF-A0A3D0L9U0-F1
#
_entry.id   AF-A0A3D0L9U0-F1
#
_cell.length_a   1.000
_cell.length_b   1.000
_cell.length_c   1.000
_cell.angle_alpha   90.00
_cell.angle_beta   90.00
_cell.angle_gamma   90.00
#
_symmetry.space_group_name_H-M   'P 1'
#
loop_
_entity.id
_entity.type
_entity.pdbx_description
1 polymer ?
#
loop_
_entity_poly.entity_id
_entity_poly.type
_entity_poly.pdbx_seq_one_letter_code
_entity_poly.pdbx_strand_id
1 'polypeptide(L)' 'MPINIDADLPARAVLERENIFVMTEPRAASQEIRPLEIAIVNLMPTKVDTEIQLLRLLANT' A
#
# COMPACT_ATOMS: atom_id res chain seq x y z
N MET A 1 8.60 3.04 -4.70
CA MET A 1 8.86 3.32 -3.26
C MET A 1 8.08 2.34 -2.41
N PRO A 2 8.57 1.95 -1.22
CA PRO A 2 7.82 1.05 -0.37
C PRO A 2 6.57 1.73 0.19
N ILE A 3 5.40 1.12 0.01
CA ILE A 3 4.16 1.58 0.63
C ILE A 3 3.98 0.85 1.96
N ASN A 4 3.63 1.59 2.99
CA ASN A 4 3.18 1.03 4.26
C ASN A 4 1.66 0.86 4.22
N ILE A 5 1.18 -0.38 4.37
CA ILE A 5 -0.25 -0.71 4.45
C ILE A 5 -0.47 -1.69 5.59
N ASP A 6 -1.71 -1.72 6.10
CA ASP A 6 -2.10 -2.64 7.17
C ASP A 6 -1.92 -4.11 6.75
N ALA A 7 -1.47 -4.94 7.70
CA ALA A 7 -1.19 -6.36 7.47
C ALA A 7 -2.45 -7.15 7.07
N ASP A 8 -3.60 -6.69 7.56
CA ASP A 8 -4.92 -7.29 7.33
C ASP A 8 -5.59 -6.80 6.04
N LEU A 9 -4.94 -5.91 5.28
CA LEU A 9 -5.50 -5.41 4.02
C LEU A 9 -5.46 -6.53 2.95
N PRO A 10 -6.60 -6.93 2.36
CA PRO A 10 -6.66 -8.01 1.37
C PRO A 10 -5.83 -7.72 0.11
N ALA A 11 -5.57 -6.44 -0.18
CA ALA A 11 -4.70 -6.01 -1.27
C ALA A 11 -3.24 -6.47 -1.10
N ARG A 12 -2.75 -6.73 0.13
CA ARG A 12 -1.35 -7.09 0.40
C ARG A 12 -0.90 -8.32 -0.39
N ALA A 13 -1.67 -9.40 -0.35
CA ALA A 13 -1.33 -10.65 -1.01
C ALA A 13 -1.26 -10.51 -2.54
N VAL A 14 -2.05 -9.61 -3.12
CA VAL A 14 -2.03 -9.32 -4.56
C VAL A 14 -0.81 -8.48 -4.92
N LEU A 15 -0.51 -7.45 -4.13
CA LEU A 15 0.64 -6.57 -4.36
C LEU A 15 1.98 -7.29 -4.20
N GLU A 16 2.12 -8.18 -3.20
CA GLU A 16 3.31 -9.02 -3.02
C GLU A 16 3.56 -9.95 -4.22
N ARG A 17 2.50 -10.50 -4.82
CA ARG A 17 2.60 -11.32 -6.04
C ARG A 17 3.05 -10.52 -7.26
N GLU A 18 2.81 -9.21 -7.27
CA GLU A 18 3.14 -8.31 -8.37
C GLU A 18 4.52 -7.64 -8.21
N ASN A 19 5.35 -8.12 -7.29
CA ASN A 19 6.64 -7.52 -6.92
C ASN A 19 6.52 -6.06 -6.46
N ILE A 20 5.33 -5.65 -6.01
CA ILE A 20 5.14 -4.36 -5.38
C ILE A 20 5.62 -4.49 -3.95
N PHE A 21 6.68 -3.75 -3.62
CA PHE A 21 7.27 -3.76 -2.28
C PHE A 21 6.32 -3.10 -1.29
N VAL A 22 5.57 -3.93 -0.59
CA VAL A 22 4.79 -3.55 0.58
C VAL A 22 5.71 -3.71 1.80
N MET A 23 5.93 -2.62 2.55
CA MET A 23 6.71 -2.67 3.79
C MET A 23 5.78 -2.64 4.99
N THR A 24 6.08 -3.45 6.00
CA THR A 24 5.44 -3.39 7.30
C THR A 24 6.03 -2.23 8.12
N GLU A 25 5.18 -1.57 8.91
CA GLU A 25 5.50 -0.46 9.84
C GLU A 25 6.90 -0.51 10.50
N PRO A 26 7.34 -1.62 11.14
CA PRO A 26 8.63 -1.68 11.82
C PRO A 26 9.84 -1.47 10.90
N ARG A 27 9.70 -1.80 9.60
CA ARG A 27 10.80 -1.70 8.62
C ARG A 27 10.83 -0.34 7.93
N ALA A 28 9.70 0.37 7.87
CA ALA A 28 9.64 1.74 7.37
C ALA A 28 10.29 2.74 8.34
N ALA A 29 10.15 2.52 9.65
CA ALA A 29 10.72 3.37 10.69
C ALA A 29 12.25 3.48 10.65
N SER A 30 12.95 2.49 10.10
CA SER A 30 14.42 2.48 10.03
C SER A 30 15.00 3.27 8.84
N GLN A 31 14.19 3.73 7.88
CA GLN A 31 14.71 4.33 6.65
C GLN A 31 15.04 5.83 6.77
N GLU A 32 14.76 6.48 7.91
CA GLU A 32 14.97 7.92 8.11
C GLU A 32 14.42 8.81 6.97
N ILE A 33 13.40 8.34 6.25
CA ILE A 33 12.68 9.08 5.21
C ILE A 33 11.37 9.57 5.83
N ARG A 34 11.01 10.84 5.59
CA ARG A 34 9.73 11.39 6.02
C ARG A 34 8.58 10.65 5.30
N PRO A 35 7.74 9.88 6.01
CA PRO A 35 6.63 9.19 5.36
C PRO A 35 5.59 10.22 4.89
N LEU A 36 4.96 9.94 3.75
CA LEU A 36 3.79 10.68 3.29
C LEU A 36 2.54 10.00 3.86
N GLU A 37 1.73 10.76 4.59
CA GLU A 37 0.44 10.29 5.08
C GLU A 37 -0.64 10.58 4.03
N ILE A 38 -1.23 9.52 3.46
CA ILE A 38 -2.25 9.62 2.41
C ILE A 38 -3.54 8.99 2.92
N ALA A 39 -4.59 9.79 3.04
CA ALA A 39 -5.93 9.31 3.37
C ALA A 39 -6.73 9.04 2.08
N ILE A 40 -7.34 7.86 1.99
CA ILE A 40 -8.18 7.45 0.85
C ILE A 40 -9.57 7.10 1.37
N VAL A 41 -10.60 7.83 0.89
CA VAL A 41 -12.00 7.47 1.11
C VAL A 41 -12.50 6.73 -0.11
N ASN A 42 -12.46 5.40 -0.06
CA ASN A 42 -12.94 4.56 -1.14
C ASN A 42 -14.46 4.43 -1.09
N LEU A 43 -15.18 5.02 -2.05
CA LEU A 43 -16.65 4.93 -2.18
C LEU A 43 -17.12 3.88 -3.19
N MET A 44 -16.20 3.14 -3.82
CA MET A 44 -16.55 2.16 -4.85
C MET A 44 -17.31 0.96 -4.26
N PRO A 45 -18.19 0.32 -5.05
CA PRO A 45 -18.86 -0.92 -4.66
C PRO A 45 -17.86 -2.08 -4.54
N THR A 46 -16.82 -2.09 -5.38
CA THR A 46 -15.72 -3.05 -5.36
C THR A 46 -14.53 -2.51 -4.58
N LYS A 47 -14.57 -2.63 -3.23
CA LYS A 47 -13.55 -2.04 -2.34
C LYS A 47 -12.13 -2.57 -2.63
N VAL A 48 -11.98 -3.89 -2.63
CA VAL A 48 -10.69 -4.58 -2.76
C VAL A 48 -10.02 -4.28 -4.10
N ASP A 49 -10.76 -4.37 -5.20
CA ASP A 49 -10.21 -4.09 -6.54
C ASP A 49 -9.73 -2.64 -6.67
N THR A 50 -10.49 -1.71 -6.11
CA THR A 50 -10.15 -0.28 -6.13
C THR A 50 -8.92 0.03 -5.28
N GLU A 51 -8.82 -0.59 -4.10
CA GLU A 51 -7.65 -0.45 -3.22
C GLU A 51 -6.38 -0.97 -3.91
N ILE A 52 -6.43 -2.15 -4.54
CA ILE A 52 -5.30 -2.71 -5.29
C ILE A 52 -4.88 -1.75 -6.41
N GLN A 53 -5.83 -1.22 -7.19
CA GLN A 53 -5.53 -0.29 -8.28
C GLN A 53 -4.87 1.01 -7.79
N LEU A 54 -5.39 1.60 -6.71
CA LEU A 54 -4.81 2.82 -6.13
C LEU A 54 -3.41 2.57 -5.57
N LEU A 55 -3.23 1.47 -4.83
CA LEU A 55 -1.93 1.10 -4.25
C LEU A 55 -0.89 0.78 -5.34
N ARG A 56 -1.28 0.15 -6.46
CA ARG A 56 -0.39 -0.02 -7.62
C ARG A 56 0.16 1.29 -8.14
N LEU A 57 -0.70 2.29 -8.29
CA LEU A 57 -0.30 3.60 -8.80
C LEU A 57 0.62 4.34 -7.83
N LEU A 58 0.35 4.24 -6.52
CA LEU A 58 1.20 4.84 -5.49
C LEU A 58 2.57 4.14 -5.38
N ALA A 59 2.64 2.84 -5.66
CA ALA A 59 3.87 2.06 -5.54
C ALA A 59 4.89 2.38 -6.64
N ASN A 60 4.39 2.67 -7.84
CA ASN A 60 5.17 2.79 -9.07
C ASN A 60 5.83 4.17 -9.24
N THR A 61 6.23 4.79 -8.14
CA THR A 61 7.02 6.04 -8.09
C THR A 61 8.37 5.82 -7.44
#